data_AF-A0A662MNJ0-F1
#
_entry.id   AF-A0A662MNJ0-F1
#
_cell.length_a   1.000
_cell.length_b   1.000
_cell.length_c   1.000
_cell.angle_alpha   90.00
_cell.angle_beta   90.00
_cell.angle_gamma   90.00
#
_symmetry.space_group_name_H-M   'P 1'
#
loop_
_entity.id
_entity.type
_entity.pdbx_description
1 polymer ?
#
loop_
_entity_poly.entity_id
_entity_poly.type
_entity_poly.pdbx_seq_one_letter_code
_entity_poly.pdbx_strand_id
1 'polypeptide(L)'
;MLPTFSLTGGGEVRFSKDVREYAKGEGVKDNLLKLTERALSEALESFHRRMIVLQGEGMEKAALAGILGGASAGILSSIVDKLIEKKLRDESEDKIEVLYATDALGPETFGRKRYEEFRKHFDILAGENVNITAVPFKYTKDILGRTFDMLILDLSYDFSPNDLGRIIETIRGGGLIFVLTNPFKKWKNMWTGFHKSLVTPPYTIDDVKKRFNRRLIRKFREHDGIYIVNADNQKVIRKVKESKGQKELMNREEIELPEKIKFPKELYELCLTKGQVEVLKGIEELAESDGMIVLTADRGRGKSVSVGISLIGLASTMGKKKFRAVITAPELENVQSLFRFAKKSLEKLGYKVKVVEEKGLIKELYARGIGLRYYPPVEGYKKKADVYVLDEAAGIHVPVLHKYLSKPKVIYSSTIHGYEGAGRGFSVKFLKKARDKRSFREIHLSTPIRYASGDPVEKWLFDVLLLDAEPTKLDEEDYKLIERKDVVFEEP
;
A
#
# COMPACT_ATOMS: atom_id res chain seq x y z
N MET A 1 -9.76 -3.91 34.14
CA MET A 1 -10.59 -2.80 33.64
C MET A 1 -9.90 -2.28 32.39
N LEU A 2 -10.53 -2.43 31.23
CA LEU A 2 -9.95 -2.04 29.93
C LEU A 2 -9.78 -0.50 29.88
N PRO A 3 -8.76 0.02 29.16
CA PRO A 3 -8.47 1.45 29.11
C PRO A 3 -9.56 2.20 28.35
N THR A 4 -10.32 3.02 29.06
CA THR A 4 -11.22 4.02 28.48
C THR A 4 -10.44 5.29 28.16
N PHE A 5 -10.25 5.57 26.87
CA PHE A 5 -9.83 6.90 26.41
C PHE A 5 -11.04 7.74 26.05
N SER A 6 -11.17 8.87 26.72
CA SER A 6 -12.06 9.94 26.31
C SER A 6 -11.33 10.85 25.35
N LEU A 7 -11.80 10.90 24.11
CA LEU A 7 -11.63 12.07 23.25
C LEU A 7 -12.40 13.23 23.90
N THR A 8 -11.85 13.79 24.99
CA THR A 8 -12.43 14.94 25.70
C THR A 8 -12.36 16.14 24.80
N GLY A 9 -13.43 16.45 24.06
CA GLY A 9 -13.76 17.77 23.51
C GLY A 9 -12.67 18.55 22.76
N GLY A 10 -11.58 17.92 22.34
CA GLY A 10 -10.37 18.63 21.88
C GLY A 10 -9.23 17.75 21.36
N GLY A 11 -9.49 16.49 20.99
CA GLY A 11 -8.64 15.72 20.08
C GLY A 11 -7.23 15.29 20.52
N GLU A 12 -6.78 15.56 21.74
CA GLU A 12 -5.43 15.16 22.16
C GLU A 12 -5.34 13.65 22.44
N VAL A 13 -4.51 12.97 21.66
CA VAL A 13 -4.08 11.59 21.94
C VAL A 13 -3.22 11.60 23.21
N ARG A 14 -3.63 10.85 24.23
CA ARG A 14 -2.84 10.60 25.44
C ARG A 14 -2.89 9.11 25.78
N PHE A 15 -1.92 8.62 26.53
CA PHE A 15 -1.89 7.29 27.12
C PHE A 15 -2.43 7.32 28.55
N SER A 16 -3.08 6.23 28.96
CA SER A 16 -3.82 6.18 30.22
C SER A 16 -2.83 6.14 31.38
N LYS A 17 -3.33 6.34 32.60
CA LYS A 17 -2.50 6.20 33.80
C LYS A 17 -1.89 4.80 33.87
N ASP A 18 -2.69 3.76 33.63
CA ASP A 18 -2.25 2.36 33.64
C ASP A 18 -1.13 2.09 32.62
N VAL A 19 -1.26 2.59 31.39
CA VAL A 19 -0.21 2.48 30.37
C VAL A 19 1.08 3.18 30.82
N ARG A 20 0.96 4.39 31.40
CA ARG A 20 2.10 5.17 31.88
C ARG A 20 2.78 4.51 33.07
N GLU A 21 2.02 3.92 33.98
CA GLU A 21 2.53 3.16 35.13
C GLU A 21 3.26 1.90 34.68
N TYR A 22 2.66 1.12 33.77
CA TYR A 22 3.30 -0.05 33.18
C TYR A 22 4.60 0.31 32.46
N ALA A 23 4.56 1.32 31.58
CA ALA A 23 5.74 1.78 30.84
C ALA A 23 6.85 2.27 31.78
N LYS A 24 6.50 2.97 32.88
CA LYS A 24 7.46 3.39 33.90
C LYS A 24 8.07 2.19 34.64
N GLY A 25 7.27 1.17 34.95
CA GLY A 25 7.74 -0.09 35.53
C GLY A 25 8.78 -0.81 34.66
N GLU A 26 8.59 -0.76 33.33
CA GLU A 26 9.54 -1.28 32.33
C GLU A 26 10.67 -0.30 31.98
N GLY A 27 10.83 0.79 32.74
CA GLY A 27 11.92 1.75 32.57
C GLY A 27 11.81 2.66 31.34
N VAL A 28 10.63 2.79 30.73
CA VAL A 28 10.40 3.68 29.59
C VAL A 28 10.27 5.13 30.06
N LYS A 29 11.02 6.03 29.42
CA LYS A 29 11.01 7.46 29.72
C LYS A 29 9.73 8.13 29.21
N ASP A 30 9.16 9.01 30.03
CA ASP A 30 7.94 9.78 29.72
C ASP A 30 8.04 10.60 28.43
N ASN A 31 9.25 11.06 28.06
CA ASN A 31 9.47 11.79 26.82
C ASN A 31 9.20 10.94 25.56
N LEU A 32 9.40 9.61 25.63
CA LEU A 32 9.08 8.69 24.54
C LEU A 32 7.57 8.46 24.44
N LEU A 33 6.89 8.35 25.59
CA LEU A 33 5.42 8.27 25.63
C LEU A 33 4.80 9.50 24.95
N LYS A 34 5.23 10.71 25.34
CA LYS A 34 4.78 11.97 24.74
C LYS A 34 5.10 12.08 23.25
N LEU A 35 6.25 11.56 22.83
CA LEU A 35 6.61 11.53 21.41
C LEU A 35 5.64 10.63 20.62
N THR A 36 5.33 9.45 21.14
CA THR A 36 4.42 8.50 20.48
C THR A 36 2.98 8.99 20.48
N GLU A 37 2.50 9.57 21.59
CA GLU A 37 1.19 10.25 21.66
C GLU A 37 1.07 11.31 20.57
N ARG A 38 2.09 12.17 20.45
CA ARG A 38 2.13 13.20 19.43
C ARG A 38 2.17 12.63 18.01
N ALA A 39 3.02 11.63 17.77
CA ALA A 39 3.10 10.98 16.46
C ALA A 39 1.76 10.38 16.04
N LEU A 40 1.04 9.76 16.98
CA LEU A 40 -0.29 9.20 16.73
C LEU A 40 -1.34 10.29 16.53
N SER A 41 -1.29 11.39 17.29
CA SER A 41 -2.16 12.57 17.08
C SER A 41 -2.00 13.12 15.68
N GLU A 42 -0.76 13.44 15.27
CA GLU A 42 -0.46 13.97 13.94
C GLU A 42 -0.88 13.00 12.82
N ALA A 43 -0.72 11.70 13.04
CA ALA A 43 -1.15 10.67 12.10
C ALA A 43 -2.68 10.69 11.92
N LEU A 44 -3.43 10.73 13.02
CA LEU A 44 -4.89 10.70 13.02
C LEU A 44 -5.50 11.99 12.46
N GLU A 45 -4.99 13.15 12.88
CA GLU A 45 -5.48 14.47 12.44
C GLU A 45 -5.43 14.62 10.92
N SER A 46 -4.29 14.28 10.30
CA SER A 46 -4.09 14.39 8.85
C SER A 46 -4.46 13.12 8.08
N PHE A 47 -4.90 12.07 8.78
CA PHE A 47 -5.03 10.71 8.24
C PHE A 47 -3.81 10.26 7.42
N HIS A 48 -2.62 10.62 7.91
CA HIS A 48 -1.31 10.25 7.36
C HIS A 48 -0.68 9.16 8.20
N ARG A 49 0.33 8.49 7.68
CA ARG A 49 1.19 7.62 8.45
C ARG A 49 2.30 8.43 9.13
N ARG A 50 2.76 7.92 10.28
CA ARG A 50 3.99 8.40 10.94
C ARG A 50 4.90 7.24 11.24
N MET A 51 6.20 7.50 11.24
CA MET A 51 7.22 6.48 11.44
C MET A 51 8.08 6.79 12.65
N ILE A 52 8.32 5.78 13.49
CA ILE A 52 9.23 5.85 14.64
C ILE A 52 10.34 4.83 14.43
N VAL A 53 11.54 5.31 14.11
CA VAL A 53 12.72 4.47 13.92
C VAL A 53 13.42 4.27 15.26
N LEU A 54 13.44 3.01 15.73
CA LEU A 54 14.08 2.57 16.96
C LEU A 54 15.41 1.91 16.60
N GLN A 55 16.52 2.66 16.75
CA GLN A 55 17.85 2.12 16.53
C GLN A 55 18.45 1.60 17.83
N GLY A 56 18.99 0.39 17.83
CA GLY A 56 19.64 -0.21 19.00
C GLY A 56 20.29 -1.54 18.65
N GLU A 57 21.22 -2.01 19.47
CA GLU A 57 21.87 -3.31 19.24
C GLU A 57 21.06 -4.48 19.78
N GLY A 58 20.41 -4.30 20.92
CA GLY A 58 19.77 -5.36 21.69
C GLY A 58 18.27 -5.54 21.44
N MET A 59 17.61 -6.07 22.48
CA MET A 59 16.20 -6.42 22.51
C MET A 59 15.32 -5.24 22.95
N GLU A 60 15.94 -4.20 23.51
CA GLU A 60 15.31 -2.99 24.04
C GLU A 60 14.47 -2.29 22.96
N LYS A 61 14.92 -2.32 21.69
CA LYS A 61 14.13 -1.78 20.57
C LYS A 61 12.84 -2.55 20.32
N ALA A 62 12.85 -3.87 20.52
CA ALA A 62 11.66 -4.71 20.39
C ALA A 62 10.71 -4.51 21.58
N ALA A 63 11.27 -4.45 22.80
CA ALA A 63 10.50 -4.14 24.01
C ALA A 63 9.82 -2.75 23.90
N LEU A 64 10.56 -1.72 23.50
CA LEU A 64 10.00 -0.37 23.27
C LEU A 64 8.92 -0.37 22.19
N ALA A 65 9.11 -1.10 21.09
CA ALA A 65 8.06 -1.23 20.08
C ALA A 65 6.82 -1.96 20.60
N GLY A 66 6.99 -2.94 21.49
CA GLY A 66 5.89 -3.65 22.14
C GLY A 66 5.09 -2.72 23.04
N ILE A 67 5.79 -1.96 23.89
CA ILE A 67 5.16 -1.03 24.84
C ILE A 67 4.45 0.11 24.09
N LEU A 68 5.18 0.83 23.23
CA LEU A 68 4.67 2.00 22.51
C LEU A 68 3.62 1.59 21.47
N GLY A 69 3.86 0.50 20.74
CA GLY A 69 2.93 -0.04 19.76
C GLY A 69 1.66 -0.57 20.40
N GLY A 70 1.77 -1.31 21.51
CA GLY A 70 0.61 -1.84 22.24
C GLY A 70 -0.26 -0.71 22.77
N ALA A 71 0.35 0.29 23.41
CA ALA A 71 -0.35 1.49 23.87
C ALA A 71 -1.09 2.23 22.74
N SER A 72 -0.42 2.41 21.58
CA SER A 72 -1.04 3.03 20.41
C SER A 72 -2.16 2.18 19.80
N ALA A 73 -2.01 0.86 19.77
CA ALA A 73 -3.03 -0.05 19.26
C ALA A 73 -4.28 -0.04 20.15
N GLY A 74 -4.11 0.04 21.48
CA GLY A 74 -5.21 0.21 22.42
C GLY A 74 -6.00 1.50 22.17
N ILE A 75 -5.32 2.62 21.88
CA ILE A 75 -6.01 3.87 21.50
C ILE A 75 -6.77 3.68 20.18
N LEU A 76 -6.12 3.15 19.14
CA LEU A 76 -6.77 2.91 17.85
C LEU A 76 -8.02 2.04 18.00
N SER A 77 -7.94 1.00 18.84
CA SER A 77 -9.06 0.13 19.16
C SER A 77 -10.23 0.87 19.81
N SER A 78 -9.95 1.84 20.68
CA SER A 78 -11.00 2.64 21.34
C SER A 78 -11.71 3.64 20.43
N ILE A 79 -11.16 3.92 19.24
CA ILE A 79 -11.71 4.90 18.30
C ILE A 79 -12.18 4.27 16.97
N VAL A 80 -12.24 2.93 16.87
CA VAL A 80 -12.65 2.23 15.63
C VAL A 80 -14.00 2.73 15.13
N ASP A 81 -15.00 2.84 16.01
CA ASP A 81 -16.34 3.30 15.65
C ASP A 81 -16.33 4.70 15.04
N LYS A 82 -15.50 5.60 15.59
CA LYS A 82 -15.32 6.96 15.07
C LYS A 82 -14.62 6.98 13.71
N LEU A 83 -13.68 6.05 13.46
CA LEU A 83 -13.03 5.91 12.15
C LEU A 83 -14.03 5.40 11.10
N ILE A 84 -14.94 4.50 11.48
CA ILE A 84 -16.02 4.00 10.62
C ILE A 84 -17.02 5.13 10.33
N GLU A 85 -17.48 5.86 11.36
CA GLU A 85 -18.39 7.00 11.23
C GLU A 85 -17.84 8.05 10.24
N LYS A 86 -16.55 8.35 10.31
CA LYS A 86 -15.86 9.30 9.42
C LYS A 86 -15.50 8.72 8.04
N LYS A 87 -15.93 7.50 7.71
CA LYS A 87 -15.63 6.77 6.45
C LYS A 87 -14.13 6.59 6.17
N LEU A 88 -13.32 6.60 7.23
CA LEU A 88 -11.87 6.34 7.17
C LEU A 88 -11.56 4.83 7.19
N ARG A 89 -12.56 4.02 7.56
CA ARG A 89 -12.49 2.59 7.76
C ARG A 89 -13.80 1.93 7.31
N ASP A 90 -13.73 0.71 6.80
CA ASP A 90 -14.93 -0.02 6.37
C ASP A 90 -15.66 -0.63 7.58
N GLU A 91 -16.99 -0.69 7.53
CA GLU A 91 -17.82 -1.27 8.60
C GLU A 91 -17.49 -2.74 8.91
N SER A 92 -16.97 -3.48 7.91
CA SER A 92 -16.56 -4.88 8.09
C SER A 92 -15.22 -5.06 8.80
N GLU A 93 -14.47 -3.97 9.04
CA GLU A 93 -13.16 -3.99 9.65
C GLU A 93 -13.28 -3.58 11.12
N ASP A 94 -13.83 -4.39 12.00
CA ASP A 94 -14.09 -4.02 13.41
C ASP A 94 -12.88 -4.14 14.35
N LYS A 95 -11.78 -4.77 13.91
CA LYS A 95 -10.57 -5.01 14.73
C LYS A 95 -9.33 -4.31 14.20
N ILE A 96 -8.47 -3.81 15.08
CA ILE A 96 -7.18 -3.24 14.69
C ILE A 96 -6.26 -4.34 14.18
N GLU A 97 -5.75 -4.19 12.96
CA GLU A 97 -4.85 -5.16 12.33
C GLU A 97 -3.40 -4.66 12.44
N VAL A 98 -2.54 -5.41 13.11
CA VAL A 98 -1.11 -5.09 13.27
C VAL A 98 -0.25 -6.08 12.51
N LEU A 99 0.70 -5.56 11.74
CA LEU A 99 1.66 -6.36 10.99
C LEU A 99 3.02 -6.34 11.68
N TYR A 100 3.57 -7.52 11.99
CA TYR A 100 4.98 -7.66 12.38
C TYR A 100 5.75 -8.30 11.23
N ALA A 101 6.67 -7.56 10.61
CA ALA A 101 7.47 -8.04 9.48
C ALA A 101 8.95 -8.16 9.87
N THR A 102 9.57 -9.31 9.60
CA THR A 102 10.97 -9.60 9.99
C THR A 102 11.64 -10.55 8.99
N ASP A 103 12.93 -10.80 9.15
CA ASP A 103 13.71 -11.69 8.28
C ASP A 103 13.31 -13.16 8.44
N ALA A 104 13.17 -13.61 9.68
CA ALA A 104 12.85 -14.99 10.00
C ALA A 104 12.05 -15.11 11.31
N LEU A 105 11.13 -16.07 11.33
CA LEU A 105 10.31 -16.43 12.49
C LEU A 105 10.49 -17.91 12.89
N GLY A 106 11.55 -18.56 12.40
CA GLY A 106 11.86 -19.93 12.77
C GLY A 106 12.31 -20.06 14.22
N PRO A 107 12.25 -21.26 14.82
CA PRO A 107 12.80 -21.52 16.14
C PRO A 107 14.23 -21.01 16.25
N GLU A 108 14.58 -20.44 17.40
CA GLU A 108 15.93 -19.93 17.74
C GLU A 108 16.46 -18.74 16.93
N THR A 109 15.73 -18.25 15.93
CA THR A 109 16.14 -17.08 15.14
C THR A 109 16.09 -15.79 15.97
N PHE A 110 17.00 -14.85 15.70
CA PHE A 110 16.97 -13.54 16.37
C PHE A 110 15.70 -12.74 16.05
N GLY A 111 15.15 -12.88 14.85
CA GLY A 111 13.85 -12.29 14.47
C GLY A 111 12.70 -12.83 15.34
N ARG A 112 12.67 -14.14 15.58
CA ARG A 112 11.71 -14.77 16.49
C ARG A 112 11.86 -14.28 17.94
N LYS A 113 13.08 -14.22 18.46
CA LYS A 113 13.33 -13.69 19.82
C LYS A 113 12.81 -12.26 19.97
N ARG A 114 13.10 -11.38 18.99
CA ARG A 114 12.59 -9.99 19.02
C ARG A 114 11.07 -9.93 18.92
N TYR A 115 10.46 -10.80 18.11
CA TYR A 115 9.01 -10.90 18.03
C TYR A 115 8.38 -11.30 19.38
N GLU A 116 8.99 -12.25 20.09
CA GLU A 116 8.53 -12.70 21.41
C GLU A 116 8.67 -11.59 22.46
N GLU A 117 9.80 -10.86 22.47
CA GLU A 117 9.99 -9.71 23.36
C GLU A 117 8.98 -8.59 23.05
N PHE A 118 8.72 -8.32 21.78
CA PHE A 118 7.65 -7.40 21.37
C PHE A 118 6.29 -7.84 21.91
N ARG A 119 5.91 -9.12 21.70
CA ARG A 119 4.62 -9.68 22.11
C ARG A 119 4.41 -9.62 23.62
N LYS A 120 5.45 -9.91 24.40
CA LYS A 120 5.45 -9.85 25.88
C LYS A 120 4.85 -8.54 26.41
N HIS A 121 5.20 -7.42 25.80
CA HIS A 121 4.68 -6.10 26.21
C HIS A 121 3.42 -5.69 25.43
N PHE A 122 3.38 -5.98 24.14
CA PHE A 122 2.28 -5.56 23.27
C PHE A 122 0.94 -6.16 23.72
N ASP A 123 0.92 -7.46 24.03
CA ASP A 123 -0.30 -8.18 24.38
C ASP A 123 -0.95 -7.67 25.68
N ILE A 124 -0.16 -7.07 26.57
CA ILE A 124 -0.65 -6.48 27.82
C ILE A 124 -1.39 -5.16 27.55
N LEU A 125 -0.95 -4.38 26.56
CA LEU A 125 -1.40 -3.00 26.36
C LEU A 125 -2.39 -2.81 25.20
N ALA A 126 -2.36 -3.69 24.20
CA ALA A 126 -3.13 -3.53 22.97
C ALA A 126 -4.65 -3.69 23.15
N GLY A 127 -5.09 -4.40 24.19
CA GLY A 127 -6.50 -4.72 24.42
C GLY A 127 -7.00 -5.91 23.58
N GLU A 128 -8.28 -6.24 23.72
CA GLU A 128 -8.87 -7.48 23.17
C GLU A 128 -9.23 -7.41 21.68
N ASN A 129 -9.46 -6.21 21.13
CA ASN A 129 -9.90 -6.00 19.74
C ASN A 129 -8.73 -5.69 18.78
N VAL A 130 -7.61 -6.38 18.98
CA VAL A 130 -6.40 -6.24 18.16
C VAL A 130 -5.94 -7.60 17.67
N ASN A 131 -5.70 -7.69 16.36
CA ASN A 131 -5.17 -8.88 15.71
C ASN A 131 -3.74 -8.63 15.22
N ILE A 132 -2.83 -9.58 15.43
CA ILE A 132 -1.44 -9.48 14.98
C ILE A 132 -1.17 -10.56 13.93
N THR A 133 -0.72 -10.13 12.77
CA THR A 133 -0.17 -11.01 11.73
C THR A 133 1.35 -10.85 11.71
N ALA A 134 2.09 -11.93 11.89
CA ALA A 134 3.54 -11.95 11.76
C ALA A 134 3.95 -12.57 10.41
N VAL A 135 4.81 -11.89 9.65
CA VAL A 135 5.23 -12.33 8.31
C VAL A 135 6.75 -12.21 8.11
N PRO A 136 7.42 -13.30 7.68
CA PRO A 136 8.78 -13.24 7.18
C PRO A 136 8.86 -12.49 5.83
N PHE A 137 9.96 -11.79 5.54
CA PHE A 137 10.11 -11.03 4.27
C PHE A 137 9.87 -11.87 3.01
N LYS A 138 10.23 -13.17 3.04
CA LYS A 138 9.97 -14.12 1.96
C LYS A 138 8.48 -14.33 1.60
N TYR A 139 7.56 -14.02 2.52
CA TYR A 139 6.11 -14.20 2.38
C TYR A 139 5.35 -12.88 2.28
N THR A 140 6.03 -11.78 1.97
CA THR A 140 5.41 -10.44 1.85
C THR A 140 4.42 -10.33 0.69
N LYS A 141 4.42 -11.29 -0.24
CA LYS A 141 3.41 -11.40 -1.31
C LYS A 141 2.03 -11.79 -0.77
N ASP A 142 1.99 -12.58 0.30
CA ASP A 142 0.77 -13.15 0.85
C ASP A 142 -0.09 -12.09 1.57
N ILE A 143 0.52 -10.98 1.98
CA ILE A 143 -0.17 -9.85 2.63
C ILE A 143 -0.63 -8.78 1.62
N LEU A 144 -0.38 -8.97 0.33
CA LEU A 144 -0.80 -8.01 -0.69
C LEU A 144 -2.32 -7.95 -0.79
N GLY A 145 -2.85 -6.73 -0.93
CA GLY A 145 -4.30 -6.50 -0.96
C GLY A 145 -4.97 -6.49 0.42
N ARG A 146 -4.24 -6.80 1.51
CA ARG A 146 -4.66 -6.51 2.88
C ARG A 146 -4.31 -5.07 3.26
N THR A 147 -4.93 -4.58 4.32
CA THR A 147 -4.66 -3.28 4.93
C THR A 147 -4.46 -3.50 6.43
N PHE A 148 -3.44 -2.87 7.00
CA PHE A 148 -3.12 -2.92 8.43
C PHE A 148 -3.13 -1.51 9.01
N ASP A 149 -3.37 -1.39 10.31
CA ASP A 149 -3.41 -0.13 11.04
C ASP A 149 -2.05 0.24 11.63
N MET A 150 -1.19 -0.75 11.86
CA MET A 150 0.13 -0.55 12.44
C MET A 150 1.14 -1.54 11.87
N LEU A 151 2.40 -1.11 11.79
CA LEU A 151 3.51 -1.93 11.31
C LEU A 151 4.67 -1.91 12.30
N ILE A 152 5.17 -3.09 12.64
CA ILE A 152 6.46 -3.27 13.29
C ILE A 152 7.36 -3.93 12.24
N LEU A 153 8.29 -3.15 11.71
CA LEU A 153 9.18 -3.55 10.63
C LEU A 153 10.60 -3.75 11.18
N ASP A 154 11.01 -5.00 11.32
CA ASP A 154 12.31 -5.37 11.86
C ASP A 154 13.35 -5.54 10.75
N LEU A 155 14.16 -4.50 10.54
CA LEU A 155 15.24 -4.45 9.54
C LEU A 155 16.61 -4.82 10.14
N SER A 156 16.63 -5.45 11.32
CA SER A 156 17.88 -5.69 12.07
C SER A 156 18.85 -6.66 11.39
N TYR A 157 18.39 -7.53 10.49
CA TYR A 157 19.25 -8.56 9.88
C TYR A 157 19.21 -8.56 8.36
N ASP A 158 18.00 -8.67 7.79
CA ASP A 158 17.80 -8.69 6.36
C ASP A 158 16.64 -7.80 5.94
N PHE A 159 16.68 -7.28 4.71
CA PHE A 159 15.57 -6.61 4.03
C PHE A 159 15.96 -6.33 2.59
N SER A 160 15.00 -6.44 1.66
CA SER A 160 15.16 -5.94 0.30
C SER A 160 14.38 -4.63 0.08
N PRO A 161 14.80 -3.77 -0.87
CA PRO A 161 14.03 -2.59 -1.26
C PRO A 161 12.58 -2.93 -1.68
N ASN A 162 12.39 -4.08 -2.32
CA ASN A 162 11.08 -4.55 -2.76
C ASN A 162 10.15 -4.87 -1.57
N ASP A 163 10.69 -5.43 -0.49
CA ASP A 163 9.90 -5.73 0.71
C ASP A 163 9.43 -4.44 1.38
N LEU A 164 10.28 -3.40 1.44
CA LEU A 164 9.86 -2.08 1.92
C LEU A 164 8.69 -1.54 1.10
N GLY A 165 8.80 -1.59 -0.23
CA GLY A 165 7.74 -1.16 -1.16
C GLY A 165 6.44 -1.95 -1.03
N ARG A 166 6.51 -3.24 -0.68
CA ARG A 166 5.32 -4.07 -0.43
C ARG A 166 4.65 -3.74 0.89
N ILE A 167 5.43 -3.67 1.97
CA ILE A 167 4.93 -3.70 3.34
C ILE A 167 4.44 -2.32 3.77
N ILE A 168 5.20 -1.26 3.51
CA ILE A 168 4.83 0.09 4.00
C ILE A 168 3.52 0.59 3.36
N GLU A 169 3.26 0.18 2.11
CA GLU A 169 2.05 0.46 1.33
C GLU A 169 0.77 -0.21 1.85
N THR A 170 0.87 -1.21 2.75
CA THR A 170 -0.31 -1.85 3.34
C THR A 170 -0.87 -1.10 4.54
N ILE A 171 -0.17 -0.07 5.03
CA ILE A 171 -0.54 0.62 6.27
C ILE A 171 -1.54 1.73 5.99
N ARG A 172 -2.61 1.78 6.79
CA ARG A 172 -3.66 2.81 6.76
C ARG A 172 -3.14 4.14 7.33
N GLY A 173 -3.70 5.24 6.84
CA GLY A 173 -3.55 6.57 7.45
C GLY A 173 -4.06 6.57 8.90
N GLY A 174 -3.50 7.44 9.75
CA GLY A 174 -3.76 7.37 11.19
C GLY A 174 -2.90 6.33 11.92
N GLY A 175 -2.20 5.47 11.18
CA GLY A 175 -1.35 4.41 11.71
C GLY A 175 0.09 4.82 12.01
N LEU A 176 0.71 4.07 12.91
CA LEU A 176 2.15 4.18 13.22
C LEU A 176 2.96 3.04 12.58
N ILE A 177 4.17 3.36 12.16
CA ILE A 177 5.17 2.41 11.68
C ILE A 177 6.38 2.45 12.61
N PHE A 178 6.61 1.39 13.36
CA PHE A 178 7.83 1.21 14.16
C PHE A 178 8.87 0.46 13.32
N VAL A 179 10.04 1.06 13.13
CA VAL A 179 11.14 0.43 12.37
C VAL A 179 12.28 0.08 13.31
N LEU A 180 12.56 -1.21 13.48
CA LEU A 180 13.66 -1.70 14.30
C LEU A 180 14.92 -1.79 13.44
N THR A 181 15.99 -1.14 13.89
CA THR A 181 17.25 -1.09 13.14
C THR A 181 18.43 -1.30 14.07
N ASN A 182 19.59 -1.64 13.49
CA ASN A 182 20.87 -1.50 14.20
C ASN A 182 21.24 -0.01 14.33
N PRO A 183 22.14 0.37 15.25
CA PRO A 183 22.61 1.74 15.35
C PRO A 183 23.14 2.22 14.00
N PHE A 184 22.74 3.41 13.57
CA PHE A 184 23.00 3.89 12.21
C PHE A 184 24.50 3.96 11.87
N LYS A 185 25.34 4.22 12.88
CA LYS A 185 26.81 4.22 12.73
C LYS A 185 27.36 2.88 12.27
N LYS A 186 26.77 1.79 12.75
CA LYS A 186 27.11 0.41 12.39
C LYS A 186 26.41 0.01 11.10
N TRP A 187 25.09 0.20 11.05
CA TRP A 187 24.22 -0.27 9.96
C TRP A 187 24.61 0.24 8.57
N LYS A 188 25.11 1.49 8.48
CA LYS A 188 25.58 2.08 7.21
C LYS A 188 26.67 1.28 6.48
N ASN A 189 27.37 0.40 7.20
CA ASN A 189 28.48 -0.41 6.69
C ASN A 189 28.22 -1.93 6.82
N MET A 190 27.07 -2.33 7.36
CA MET A 190 26.73 -3.75 7.52
C MET A 190 26.31 -4.37 6.18
N TRP A 191 26.73 -5.61 5.96
CA TRP A 191 26.07 -6.48 4.98
C TRP A 191 24.75 -7.01 5.56
N THR A 192 23.76 -7.16 4.68
CA THR A 192 22.49 -7.81 4.97
C THR A 192 22.35 -9.05 4.09
N GLY A 193 21.33 -9.88 4.33
CA GLY A 193 21.03 -11.02 3.44
C GLY A 193 20.82 -10.60 1.99
N PHE A 194 20.18 -9.44 1.75
CA PHE A 194 20.01 -8.85 0.43
C PHE A 194 21.34 -8.55 -0.27
N HIS A 195 22.39 -8.13 0.44
CA HIS A 195 23.69 -7.93 -0.22
C HIS A 195 24.27 -9.25 -0.72
N LYS A 196 24.02 -10.35 -0.01
CA LYS A 196 24.46 -11.69 -0.44
C LYS A 196 23.75 -12.16 -1.71
N SER A 197 22.48 -11.78 -1.90
CA SER A 197 21.74 -12.14 -3.12
C SER A 197 22.14 -11.33 -4.35
N LEU A 198 22.91 -10.24 -4.19
CA LEU A 198 23.44 -9.45 -5.30
C LEU A 198 24.78 -9.97 -5.85
N VAL A 199 25.44 -10.90 -5.15
CA VAL A 199 26.76 -11.40 -5.53
C VAL A 199 26.65 -12.35 -6.73
N THR A 200 27.41 -12.09 -7.78
CA THR A 200 27.55 -12.97 -8.95
C THR A 200 29.03 -13.23 -9.25
N PRO A 201 29.45 -14.46 -9.59
CA PRO A 201 30.83 -14.72 -9.96
C PRO A 201 31.29 -13.84 -11.15
N PRO A 202 32.53 -13.31 -11.15
CA PRO A 202 33.62 -13.54 -10.19
C PRO A 202 33.61 -12.63 -8.94
N TYR A 203 32.60 -11.77 -8.78
CA TYR A 203 32.53 -10.82 -7.67
C TYR A 203 32.21 -11.51 -6.35
N THR A 204 32.60 -10.85 -5.26
CA THR A 204 32.41 -11.31 -3.88
C THR A 204 31.53 -10.33 -3.09
N ILE A 205 31.19 -10.67 -1.85
CA ILE A 205 30.41 -9.80 -0.97
C ILE A 205 31.13 -8.49 -0.63
N ASP A 206 32.46 -8.47 -0.72
CA ASP A 206 33.29 -7.29 -0.49
C ASP A 206 33.13 -6.24 -1.60
N ASP A 207 32.88 -6.69 -2.83
CA ASP A 207 32.62 -5.83 -3.99
C ASP A 207 31.23 -5.16 -3.93
N VAL A 208 30.30 -5.73 -3.14
CA VAL A 208 28.96 -5.18 -3.01
C VAL A 208 28.97 -3.93 -2.11
N LYS A 209 28.76 -2.79 -2.76
CA LYS A 209 28.67 -1.49 -2.09
C LYS A 209 27.36 -1.36 -1.30
N LYS A 210 27.45 -0.88 -0.06
CA LYS A 210 26.33 -0.67 0.87
C LYS A 210 25.58 0.66 0.62
N ARG A 211 25.47 1.08 -0.66
CA ARG A 211 24.91 2.40 -1.04
C ARG A 211 23.45 2.53 -0.58
N PHE A 212 22.66 1.45 -0.66
CA PHE A 212 21.26 1.47 -0.25
C PHE A 212 21.09 1.70 1.26
N ASN A 213 21.87 1.03 2.13
CA ASN A 213 21.83 1.27 3.57
C ASN A 213 22.11 2.75 3.91
N ARG A 214 23.14 3.32 3.27
CA ARG A 214 23.51 4.74 3.44
C ARG A 214 22.38 5.65 2.98
N ARG A 215 21.76 5.36 1.82
CA ARG A 215 20.60 6.08 1.30
C ARG A 215 19.42 6.00 2.26
N LEU A 216 19.06 4.81 2.72
CA LEU A 216 17.93 4.58 3.63
C LEU A 216 18.08 5.38 4.93
N ILE A 217 19.26 5.29 5.57
CA ILE A 217 19.59 6.08 6.78
C ILE A 217 19.51 7.59 6.51
N ARG A 218 20.01 8.04 5.37
CA ARG A 218 19.95 9.45 4.97
C ARG A 218 18.49 9.89 4.79
N LYS A 219 17.68 9.11 4.08
CA LYS A 219 16.27 9.42 3.82
C LYS A 219 15.39 9.42 5.07
N PHE A 220 15.68 8.58 6.07
CA PHE A 220 15.04 8.71 7.38
C PHE A 220 15.26 10.09 8.05
N ARG A 221 16.39 10.76 7.76
CA ARG A 221 16.72 12.07 8.34
C ARG A 221 16.19 13.25 7.53
N GLU A 222 16.08 13.09 6.22
CA GLU A 222 15.67 14.14 5.28
C GLU A 222 14.16 14.36 5.26
N HIS A 223 13.35 13.30 5.44
CA HIS A 223 11.88 13.37 5.28
C HIS A 223 11.14 13.67 6.57
N ASP A 224 10.07 14.46 6.48
CA ASP A 224 9.17 14.75 7.61
C ASP A 224 8.36 13.52 8.05
N GLY A 225 7.67 13.61 9.18
CA GLY A 225 6.84 12.50 9.70
C GLY A 225 7.61 11.28 10.22
N ILE A 226 8.94 11.36 10.30
CA ILE A 226 9.83 10.29 10.77
C ILE A 226 10.57 10.73 12.04
N TYR A 227 10.28 10.07 13.16
CA TYR A 227 10.98 10.22 14.42
C TYR A 227 12.11 9.21 14.52
N ILE A 228 13.23 9.59 15.13
CA ILE A 228 14.39 8.71 15.29
C ILE A 228 14.77 8.69 16.77
N VAL A 229 14.81 7.50 17.35
CA VAL A 229 15.10 7.26 18.77
C VAL A 229 16.21 6.23 18.87
N ASN A 230 17.18 6.49 19.74
CA ASN A 230 18.11 5.45 20.20
C ASN A 230 17.42 4.66 21.31
N ALA A 231 17.14 3.39 21.06
CA ALA A 231 16.43 2.50 21.97
C ALA A 231 17.25 2.22 23.24
N ASP A 232 18.56 2.00 23.09
CA ASP A 232 19.46 1.59 24.18
C ASP A 232 19.53 2.64 25.31
N ASN A 233 19.50 3.93 24.97
CA ASN A 233 19.52 5.03 25.95
C ASN A 233 18.24 5.90 25.97
N GLN A 234 17.25 5.53 25.16
CA GLN A 234 15.97 6.21 25.01
C GLN A 234 16.09 7.71 24.66
N LYS A 235 17.15 8.10 23.93
CA LYS A 235 17.35 9.48 23.48
C LYS A 235 16.68 9.70 22.13
N VAL A 236 15.83 10.72 22.06
CA VAL A 236 15.27 11.21 20.80
C VAL A 236 16.37 11.93 20.02
N ILE A 237 16.73 11.41 18.85
CA ILE A 237 17.76 11.95 17.96
C ILE A 237 17.17 12.99 17.02
N ARG A 238 15.96 12.74 16.51
CA ARG A 238 15.27 13.64 15.60
C ARG A 238 13.83 13.81 16.04
N LYS A 239 13.43 15.07 16.18
CA LYS A 239 12.02 15.49 16.29
C LYS A 239 11.59 16.05 14.95
N VAL A 240 10.33 15.80 14.57
CA VAL A 240 9.72 16.41 13.39
C VAL A 240 9.31 17.85 13.74
N LYS A 241 9.38 18.77 12.77
CA LYS A 241 8.90 20.15 12.97
C LYS A 241 7.42 20.14 13.35
N GLU A 242 7.04 21.00 14.27
CA GLU A 242 5.64 21.16 14.69
C GLU A 242 4.79 21.66 13.53
N SER A 243 3.85 20.84 13.07
CA SER A 243 2.69 21.35 12.36
C SER A 243 1.76 21.99 13.38
N LYS A 244 1.27 23.21 13.11
CA LYS A 244 0.08 23.74 13.79
C LYS A 244 -1.12 22.91 13.30
N GLY A 245 -1.27 21.71 13.86
CA GLY A 245 -2.25 20.69 13.43
C GLY A 245 -3.69 21.09 13.77
N GLN A 246 -4.63 20.57 13.00
CA GLN A 246 -6.06 20.63 13.30
C GLN A 246 -6.35 19.77 14.53
N LYS A 247 -7.23 20.20 15.44
CA LYS A 247 -7.57 19.42 16.64
C LYS A 247 -8.52 18.25 16.38
N GLU A 248 -8.96 18.04 15.14
CA GLU A 248 -9.99 17.05 14.82
C GLU A 248 -9.51 16.05 13.76
N LEU A 249 -10.01 14.82 13.89
CA LEU A 249 -9.90 13.79 12.87
C LEU A 249 -10.50 14.30 11.56
N MET A 250 -9.71 14.29 10.49
CA MET A 250 -10.17 14.57 9.14
C MET A 250 -11.39 13.72 8.79
N ASN A 251 -12.39 14.32 8.14
CA ASN A 251 -13.44 13.58 7.45
C ASN A 251 -12.97 13.23 6.04
N ARG A 252 -13.31 12.04 5.56
CA ARG A 252 -13.13 11.74 4.15
C ARG A 252 -13.98 12.71 3.33
N GLU A 253 -13.41 13.25 2.25
CA GLU A 253 -14.14 14.17 1.37
C GLU A 253 -15.45 13.54 0.90
N GLU A 254 -16.54 14.30 0.96
CA GLU A 254 -17.81 13.86 0.38
C GLU A 254 -17.67 13.76 -1.13
N ILE A 255 -18.16 12.65 -1.66
CA ILE A 255 -18.11 12.37 -3.09
C ILE A 255 -19.39 12.91 -3.72
N GLU A 256 -19.24 13.99 -4.47
CA GLU A 256 -20.32 14.50 -5.31
C GLU A 256 -20.54 13.54 -6.48
N LEU A 257 -21.77 13.05 -6.60
CA LEU A 257 -22.15 12.17 -7.70
C LEU A 257 -22.43 13.00 -8.96
N PRO A 258 -22.00 12.52 -10.15
CA PRO A 258 -22.36 13.16 -11.41
C PRO A 258 -23.88 13.23 -11.59
N GLU A 259 -24.40 14.31 -12.18
CA GLU A 259 -25.86 14.49 -12.41
C GLU A 259 -26.47 13.39 -13.28
N LYS A 260 -25.69 12.85 -14.22
CA LYS A 260 -26.09 11.78 -15.14
C LYS A 260 -25.28 10.54 -14.84
N ILE A 261 -25.87 9.52 -14.22
CA ILE A 261 -25.28 8.19 -14.00
C ILE A 261 -26.08 7.12 -14.76
N LYS A 262 -25.38 6.12 -15.30
CA LYS A 262 -25.97 4.96 -16.00
C LYS A 262 -25.89 3.67 -15.18
N PHE A 263 -24.87 3.56 -14.34
CA PHE A 263 -24.75 2.50 -13.34
C PHE A 263 -25.65 2.80 -12.14
N PRO A 264 -26.05 1.75 -11.39
CA PRO A 264 -26.79 1.91 -10.14
C PRO A 264 -26.05 2.81 -9.16
N LYS A 265 -26.78 3.70 -8.47
CA LYS A 265 -26.23 4.69 -7.53
C LYS A 265 -25.45 4.01 -6.39
N GLU A 266 -25.93 2.84 -5.96
CA GLU A 266 -25.35 2.02 -4.90
C GLU A 266 -23.91 1.59 -5.20
N LEU A 267 -23.52 1.51 -6.48
CA LEU A 267 -22.15 1.19 -6.88
C LEU A 267 -21.21 2.40 -6.74
N TYR A 268 -21.73 3.60 -7.02
CA TYR A 268 -20.98 4.84 -6.81
C TYR A 268 -20.73 5.11 -5.32
N GLU A 269 -21.66 4.73 -4.46
CA GLU A 269 -21.52 4.82 -2.99
C GLU A 269 -20.40 3.92 -2.43
N LEU A 270 -19.93 2.94 -3.21
CA LEU A 270 -18.75 2.12 -2.85
C LEU A 270 -17.42 2.80 -3.18
N CYS A 271 -17.44 3.93 -3.92
CA CYS A 271 -16.22 4.67 -4.22
C CYS A 271 -15.74 5.46 -3.00
N LEU A 272 -14.43 5.57 -2.88
CA LEU A 272 -13.76 6.26 -1.78
C LEU A 272 -13.07 7.56 -2.20
N THR A 273 -12.92 7.80 -3.50
CA THR A 273 -12.29 9.00 -4.06
C THR A 273 -13.02 9.44 -5.33
N LYS A 274 -12.92 10.74 -5.65
CA LYS A 274 -13.43 11.30 -6.92
C LYS A 274 -12.84 10.60 -8.15
N GLY A 275 -11.55 10.25 -8.10
CA GLY A 275 -10.91 9.49 -9.17
C GLY A 275 -11.56 8.13 -9.42
N GLN A 276 -12.01 7.41 -8.38
CA GLN A 276 -12.74 6.16 -8.59
C GLN A 276 -14.09 6.38 -9.26
N VAL A 277 -14.81 7.46 -8.93
CA VAL A 277 -16.05 7.86 -9.61
C VAL A 277 -15.81 8.17 -11.09
N GLU A 278 -14.73 8.88 -11.40
CA GLU A 278 -14.32 9.14 -12.79
C GLU A 278 -14.04 7.85 -13.56
N VAL A 279 -13.41 6.85 -12.92
CA VAL A 279 -13.19 5.52 -13.52
C VAL A 279 -14.53 4.83 -13.82
N LEU A 280 -15.45 4.78 -12.86
CA LEU A 280 -16.79 4.21 -13.08
C LEU A 280 -17.45 4.91 -14.26
N LYS A 281 -17.45 6.25 -14.25
CA LYS A 281 -18.07 7.09 -15.28
C LYS A 281 -17.47 6.87 -16.67
N GLY A 282 -16.15 6.75 -16.76
CA GLY A 282 -15.49 6.44 -18.02
C GLY A 282 -15.82 5.04 -18.52
N ILE A 283 -15.95 4.06 -17.62
CA ILE A 283 -16.34 2.69 -17.98
C ILE A 283 -17.82 2.60 -18.37
N GLU A 284 -18.71 3.45 -17.85
CA GLU A 284 -20.13 3.49 -18.25
C GLU A 284 -20.32 3.64 -19.77
N GLU A 285 -19.42 4.35 -20.45
CA GLU A 285 -19.48 4.58 -21.90
C GLU A 285 -19.35 3.26 -22.69
N LEU A 286 -18.72 2.24 -22.09
CA LEU A 286 -18.63 0.90 -22.66
C LEU A 286 -19.95 0.12 -22.59
N ALA A 287 -20.99 0.60 -21.88
CA ALA A 287 -22.29 -0.07 -21.88
C ALA A 287 -22.98 0.01 -23.25
N GLU A 288 -22.79 1.13 -23.96
CA GLU A 288 -23.46 1.45 -25.22
C GLU A 288 -22.55 1.25 -26.44
N SER A 289 -21.25 1.47 -26.28
CA SER A 289 -20.30 1.50 -27.39
C SER A 289 -19.10 0.58 -27.16
N ASP A 290 -18.47 0.17 -28.26
CA ASP A 290 -17.20 -0.52 -28.20
C ASP A 290 -16.08 0.48 -27.90
N GLY A 291 -15.36 0.29 -26.81
CA GLY A 291 -14.28 1.18 -26.41
C GLY A 291 -13.07 0.46 -25.82
N MET A 292 -11.97 1.19 -25.74
CA MET A 292 -10.79 0.81 -24.98
C MET A 292 -10.56 1.85 -23.89
N ILE A 293 -10.33 1.37 -22.67
CA ILE A 293 -9.99 2.20 -21.52
C ILE A 293 -8.62 1.78 -21.02
N VAL A 294 -7.77 2.76 -20.73
CA VAL A 294 -6.47 2.58 -20.10
C VAL A 294 -6.50 3.27 -18.76
N LEU A 295 -6.47 2.48 -17.69
CA LEU A 295 -6.38 2.95 -16.32
C LEU A 295 -4.93 2.87 -15.88
N THR A 296 -4.40 4.01 -15.47
CA THR A 296 -3.06 4.11 -14.93
C THR A 296 -3.10 4.66 -13.51
N ALA A 297 -2.24 4.15 -12.64
CA ALA A 297 -2.19 4.59 -11.25
C ALA A 297 -0.87 4.19 -10.63
N ASP A 298 -0.54 4.78 -9.49
CA ASP A 298 0.45 4.18 -8.59
C ASP A 298 -0.19 3.06 -7.76
N ARG A 299 0.63 2.39 -6.95
CA ARG A 299 0.13 1.35 -6.04
C ARG A 299 -0.79 1.98 -4.98
N GLY A 300 -1.79 1.21 -4.54
CA GLY A 300 -2.67 1.62 -3.45
C GLY A 300 -3.70 2.71 -3.80
N ARG A 301 -3.99 2.94 -5.09
CA ARG A 301 -4.99 3.94 -5.56
C ARG A 301 -6.38 3.38 -5.88
N GLY A 302 -6.59 2.09 -5.67
CA GLY A 302 -7.90 1.45 -5.86
C GLY A 302 -8.26 1.10 -7.31
N LYS A 303 -7.28 1.03 -8.22
CA LYS A 303 -7.46 0.68 -9.64
C LYS A 303 -8.24 -0.62 -9.87
N SER A 304 -7.76 -1.76 -9.35
CA SER A 304 -8.44 -3.06 -9.46
C SER A 304 -9.82 -3.07 -8.80
N VAL A 305 -9.97 -2.31 -7.70
CA VAL A 305 -11.25 -2.13 -6.99
C VAL A 305 -12.27 -1.44 -7.88
N SER A 306 -11.91 -0.30 -8.47
CA SER A 306 -12.78 0.46 -9.38
C SER A 306 -13.18 -0.35 -10.60
N VAL A 307 -12.27 -1.13 -11.18
CA VAL A 307 -12.60 -2.03 -12.28
C VAL A 307 -13.60 -3.10 -11.85
N GLY A 308 -13.41 -3.72 -10.68
CA GLY A 308 -14.32 -4.73 -10.14
C GLY A 308 -15.75 -4.20 -9.96
N ILE A 309 -15.90 -3.00 -9.40
CA ILE A 309 -17.19 -2.33 -9.24
C ILE A 309 -17.80 -2.03 -10.62
N SER A 310 -17.01 -1.46 -11.54
CA SER A 310 -17.47 -1.05 -12.86
C SER A 310 -17.92 -2.22 -13.74
N LEU A 311 -17.32 -3.41 -13.60
CA LEU A 311 -17.76 -4.61 -14.30
C LEU A 311 -19.18 -5.02 -13.92
N ILE A 312 -19.56 -4.84 -12.65
CA ILE A 312 -20.93 -5.12 -12.20
C ILE A 312 -21.89 -4.04 -12.70
N GLY A 313 -21.47 -2.78 -12.71
CA GLY A 313 -22.21 -1.69 -13.36
C GLY A 313 -22.51 -1.99 -14.83
N LEU A 314 -21.49 -2.38 -15.61
CA LEU A 314 -21.67 -2.80 -17.02
C LEU A 314 -22.65 -3.95 -17.16
N ALA A 315 -22.50 -4.98 -16.33
CA ALA A 315 -23.37 -6.16 -16.38
C ALA A 315 -24.84 -5.79 -16.11
N SER A 316 -25.09 -4.88 -15.17
CA SER A 316 -26.43 -4.40 -14.83
C SER A 316 -27.03 -3.47 -15.89
N THR A 317 -26.22 -2.63 -16.54
CA THR A 317 -26.72 -1.63 -17.50
C THR A 317 -26.88 -2.16 -18.93
N MET A 318 -26.06 -3.14 -19.37
CA MET A 318 -26.11 -3.64 -20.74
C MET A 318 -27.39 -4.41 -21.11
N GLY A 319 -28.28 -4.71 -20.14
CA GLY A 319 -29.57 -5.36 -20.39
C GLY A 319 -29.50 -6.78 -21.00
N LYS A 320 -28.31 -7.39 -21.05
CA LYS A 320 -28.12 -8.72 -21.64
C LYS A 320 -28.61 -9.82 -20.70
N LYS A 321 -29.27 -10.84 -21.25
CA LYS A 321 -29.65 -12.06 -20.50
C LYS A 321 -28.45 -12.80 -19.89
N LYS A 322 -27.28 -12.71 -20.53
CA LYS A 322 -26.02 -13.28 -20.04
C LYS A 322 -24.90 -12.28 -20.31
N PHE A 323 -24.14 -11.96 -19.27
CA PHE A 323 -22.96 -11.11 -19.34
C PHE A 323 -21.73 -11.92 -18.96
N ARG A 324 -20.69 -11.87 -19.79
CA ARG A 324 -19.43 -12.58 -19.57
C ARG A 324 -18.27 -11.60 -19.58
N ALA A 325 -17.53 -11.54 -18.48
CA ALA A 325 -16.28 -10.80 -18.39
C ALA A 325 -15.09 -11.78 -18.30
N VAL A 326 -14.10 -11.57 -19.15
CA VAL A 326 -12.80 -12.24 -19.04
C VAL A 326 -11.87 -11.31 -18.28
N ILE A 327 -11.35 -11.80 -17.17
CA ILE A 327 -10.37 -11.10 -16.34
C ILE A 327 -9.04 -11.79 -16.52
N THR A 328 -8.00 -11.01 -16.72
CA THR A 328 -6.66 -11.49 -17.03
C THR A 328 -5.65 -10.63 -16.29
N ALA A 329 -4.60 -11.27 -15.76
CA ALA A 329 -3.43 -10.64 -15.17
C ALA A 329 -2.25 -11.63 -15.29
N PRO A 330 -1.00 -11.24 -14.95
CA PRO A 330 0.12 -12.18 -14.89
C PRO A 330 -0.16 -13.38 -13.98
N GLU A 331 -0.66 -13.11 -12.77
CA GLU A 331 -1.00 -14.13 -11.76
C GLU A 331 -2.42 -13.94 -11.21
N LEU A 332 -3.04 -15.03 -10.75
CA LEU A 332 -4.40 -15.02 -10.18
C LEU A 332 -4.48 -14.13 -8.92
N GLU A 333 -3.41 -14.04 -8.16
CA GLU A 333 -3.29 -13.21 -6.95
C GLU A 333 -3.50 -11.71 -7.26
N ASN A 334 -3.11 -11.25 -8.45
CA ASN A 334 -3.18 -9.83 -8.81
C ASN A 334 -4.62 -9.31 -8.90
N VAL A 335 -5.59 -10.18 -9.20
CA VAL A 335 -7.00 -9.80 -9.44
C VAL A 335 -7.92 -10.06 -8.24
N GLN A 336 -7.38 -10.47 -7.10
CA GLN A 336 -8.20 -10.80 -5.94
C GLN A 336 -8.98 -9.60 -5.40
N SER A 337 -8.39 -8.41 -5.40
CA SER A 337 -9.11 -7.19 -5.00
C SER A 337 -10.23 -6.83 -5.97
N LEU A 338 -10.05 -7.06 -7.27
CA LEU A 338 -11.10 -6.89 -8.28
C LEU A 338 -12.27 -7.85 -8.01
N PHE A 339 -11.99 -9.14 -7.80
CA PHE A 339 -13.04 -10.13 -7.52
C PHE A 339 -13.76 -9.85 -6.20
N ARG A 340 -13.04 -9.50 -5.12
CA ARG A 340 -13.66 -9.17 -3.83
C ARG A 340 -14.66 -8.01 -3.97
N PHE A 341 -14.28 -6.95 -4.67
CA PHE A 341 -15.16 -5.80 -4.86
C PHE A 341 -16.27 -6.03 -5.89
N ALA A 342 -16.04 -6.87 -6.90
CA ALA A 342 -17.11 -7.34 -7.78
C ALA A 342 -18.16 -8.16 -7.01
N LYS A 343 -17.73 -9.05 -6.10
CA LYS A 343 -18.61 -9.78 -5.19
C LYS A 343 -19.38 -8.81 -4.28
N LYS A 344 -18.70 -7.89 -3.60
CA LYS A 344 -19.33 -6.88 -2.73
C LYS A 344 -20.37 -6.03 -3.50
N SER A 345 -20.06 -5.66 -4.75
CA SER A 345 -20.96 -4.92 -5.62
C SER A 345 -22.22 -5.72 -5.99
N LEU A 346 -22.07 -7.00 -6.31
CA LEU A 346 -23.21 -7.89 -6.56
C LEU A 346 -24.09 -8.05 -5.31
N GLU A 347 -23.47 -8.23 -4.14
CA GLU A 347 -24.18 -8.35 -2.85
C GLU A 347 -24.92 -7.05 -2.50
N LYS A 348 -24.30 -5.88 -2.72
CA LYS A 348 -24.91 -4.56 -2.52
C LYS A 348 -26.15 -4.35 -3.40
N LEU A 349 -26.16 -4.92 -4.61
CA LEU A 349 -27.32 -4.93 -5.51
C LEU A 349 -28.32 -6.07 -5.21
N GLY A 350 -28.14 -6.81 -4.12
CA GLY A 350 -29.07 -7.86 -3.66
C GLY A 350 -28.93 -9.21 -4.38
N TYR A 351 -27.84 -9.45 -5.13
CA TYR A 351 -27.64 -10.73 -5.80
C TYR A 351 -27.04 -11.78 -4.87
N LYS A 352 -27.51 -13.03 -4.99
CA LYS A 352 -26.81 -14.20 -4.44
C LYS A 352 -25.63 -14.58 -5.31
N VAL A 353 -24.43 -14.52 -4.76
CA VAL A 353 -23.18 -14.75 -5.49
C VAL A 353 -22.67 -16.18 -5.25
N LYS A 354 -22.40 -16.90 -6.35
CA LYS A 354 -21.64 -18.16 -6.30
C LYS A 354 -20.18 -17.86 -6.60
N VAL A 355 -19.29 -18.29 -5.71
CA VAL A 355 -17.83 -18.13 -5.82
C VAL A 355 -17.21 -19.48 -6.19
N VAL A 356 -16.24 -19.47 -7.10
CA VAL A 356 -15.38 -20.62 -7.38
C VAL A 356 -13.95 -20.22 -7.06
N GLU A 357 -13.32 -20.99 -6.17
CA GLU A 357 -11.96 -20.73 -5.69
C GLU A 357 -10.97 -21.79 -6.21
N GLU A 358 -9.73 -21.37 -6.38
CA GLU A 358 -8.59 -22.23 -6.66
C GLU A 358 -7.48 -21.89 -5.68
N LYS A 359 -7.04 -22.87 -4.87
CA LYS A 359 -6.02 -22.68 -3.83
C LYS A 359 -6.34 -21.53 -2.85
N GLY A 360 -7.62 -21.34 -2.51
CA GLY A 360 -8.09 -20.27 -1.62
C GLY A 360 -8.18 -18.88 -2.27
N LEU A 361 -7.98 -18.77 -3.58
CA LEU A 361 -8.11 -17.53 -4.35
C LEU A 361 -9.37 -17.57 -5.21
N ILE A 362 -10.11 -16.46 -5.28
CA ILE A 362 -11.30 -16.36 -6.12
C ILE A 362 -10.88 -16.38 -7.59
N LYS A 363 -11.36 -17.37 -8.33
CA LYS A 363 -11.13 -17.53 -9.78
C LYS A 363 -12.34 -17.14 -10.61
N GLU A 364 -13.54 -17.40 -10.10
CA GLU A 364 -14.79 -17.15 -10.82
C GLU A 364 -15.90 -16.64 -9.90
N LEU A 365 -16.74 -15.75 -10.43
CA LEU A 365 -17.96 -15.27 -9.78
C LEU A 365 -19.16 -15.40 -10.72
N TYR A 366 -20.28 -15.85 -10.16
CA TYR A 366 -21.54 -15.99 -10.88
C TYR A 366 -22.71 -15.44 -10.09
N ALA A 367 -23.57 -14.67 -10.76
CA ALA A 367 -24.82 -14.16 -10.20
C ALA A 367 -25.83 -13.88 -11.31
N ARG A 368 -27.00 -14.53 -11.29
CA ARG A 368 -28.15 -14.28 -12.21
C ARG A 368 -27.76 -13.94 -13.67
N GLY A 369 -26.96 -14.79 -14.32
CA GLY A 369 -26.54 -14.60 -15.73
C GLY A 369 -25.27 -13.75 -15.93
N ILE A 370 -24.76 -13.11 -14.88
CA ILE A 370 -23.45 -12.45 -14.82
C ILE A 370 -22.39 -13.50 -14.49
N GLY A 371 -21.33 -13.56 -15.28
CA GLY A 371 -20.19 -14.44 -15.07
C GLY A 371 -18.86 -13.71 -15.27
N LEU A 372 -18.08 -13.60 -14.21
CA LEU A 372 -16.71 -13.05 -14.22
C LEU A 372 -15.75 -14.23 -14.05
N ARG A 373 -14.76 -14.35 -14.93
CA ARG A 373 -13.82 -15.48 -14.90
C ARG A 373 -12.39 -15.07 -15.18
N TYR A 374 -11.48 -15.53 -14.34
CA TYR A 374 -10.05 -15.39 -14.57
C TYR A 374 -9.55 -16.38 -15.61
N TYR A 375 -8.68 -15.89 -16.50
CA TYR A 375 -7.87 -16.69 -17.39
C TYR A 375 -6.46 -16.11 -17.51
N PRO A 376 -5.42 -16.96 -17.61
CA PRO A 376 -4.09 -16.51 -18.00
C PRO A 376 -4.13 -15.74 -19.33
N PRO A 377 -3.22 -14.76 -19.57
CA PRO A 377 -3.36 -13.82 -20.69
C PRO A 377 -3.48 -14.43 -22.09
N VAL A 378 -2.75 -15.52 -22.34
CA VAL A 378 -2.81 -16.19 -23.65
C VAL A 378 -4.13 -16.94 -23.84
N GLU A 379 -4.70 -17.48 -22.75
CA GLU A 379 -5.96 -18.22 -22.79
C GLU A 379 -7.16 -17.29 -22.83
N GLY A 380 -7.14 -16.21 -22.05
CA GLY A 380 -8.22 -15.23 -21.98
C GLY A 380 -8.56 -14.64 -23.34
N TYR A 381 -7.54 -14.35 -24.16
CA TYR A 381 -7.73 -13.88 -25.53
C TYR A 381 -8.57 -14.83 -26.40
N LYS A 382 -8.42 -16.14 -26.20
CA LYS A 382 -9.14 -17.18 -26.98
C LYS A 382 -10.61 -17.30 -26.58
N LYS A 383 -11.01 -16.77 -25.41
CA LYS A 383 -12.39 -16.85 -24.93
C LYS A 383 -13.26 -15.76 -25.57
N LYS A 384 -14.55 -16.06 -25.73
CA LYS A 384 -15.58 -15.09 -26.15
C LYS A 384 -16.23 -14.48 -24.91
N ALA A 385 -16.16 -13.15 -24.80
CA ALA A 385 -16.69 -12.39 -23.68
C ALA A 385 -17.24 -11.04 -24.17
N ASP A 386 -18.08 -10.43 -23.35
CA ASP A 386 -18.65 -9.10 -23.59
C ASP A 386 -17.64 -7.99 -23.27
N VAL A 387 -16.76 -8.22 -22.30
CA VAL A 387 -15.67 -7.31 -21.91
C VAL A 387 -14.44 -8.09 -21.49
N TYR A 388 -13.27 -7.53 -21.79
CA TYR A 388 -11.97 -8.09 -21.42
C TYR A 388 -11.22 -7.11 -20.52
N VAL A 389 -10.74 -7.59 -19.37
CA VAL A 389 -9.95 -6.81 -18.42
C VAL A 389 -8.55 -7.39 -18.34
N LEU A 390 -7.55 -6.54 -18.54
CA LEU A 390 -6.14 -6.85 -18.34
C LEU A 390 -5.62 -6.02 -17.17
N ASP A 391 -5.63 -6.61 -15.98
CA ASP A 391 -5.10 -5.99 -14.77
C ASP A 391 -3.61 -6.32 -14.59
N GLU A 392 -2.87 -5.42 -13.94
CA GLU A 392 -1.40 -5.39 -13.96
C GLU A 392 -0.81 -5.62 -15.36
N ALA A 393 -1.36 -4.89 -16.35
CA ALA A 393 -1.05 -5.09 -17.76
C ALA A 393 0.45 -4.93 -18.10
N ALA A 394 1.20 -4.14 -17.32
CA ALA A 394 2.65 -4.03 -17.48
C ALA A 394 3.42 -5.33 -17.27
N GLY A 395 2.90 -6.25 -16.44
CA GLY A 395 3.49 -7.58 -16.25
C GLY A 395 3.21 -8.54 -17.41
N ILE A 396 2.35 -8.17 -18.37
CA ILE A 396 1.98 -9.00 -19.51
C ILE A 396 2.85 -8.64 -20.72
N HIS A 397 3.36 -9.67 -21.41
CA HIS A 397 4.20 -9.50 -22.59
C HIS A 397 3.47 -8.67 -23.69
N VAL A 398 4.14 -7.64 -24.22
CA VAL A 398 3.56 -6.65 -25.15
C VAL A 398 2.85 -7.26 -26.38
N PRO A 399 3.42 -8.27 -27.08
CA PRO A 399 2.71 -9.01 -28.12
C PRO A 399 1.36 -9.59 -27.70
N VAL A 400 1.19 -10.03 -26.45
CA VAL A 400 -0.09 -10.53 -25.94
C VAL A 400 -1.05 -9.36 -25.74
N LEU A 401 -0.60 -8.26 -25.14
CA LEU A 401 -1.41 -7.04 -25.01
C LEU A 401 -1.93 -6.57 -26.38
N HIS A 402 -1.09 -6.57 -27.42
CA HIS A 402 -1.51 -6.19 -28.76
C HIS A 402 -2.60 -7.06 -29.37
N LYS A 403 -2.69 -8.35 -29.01
CA LYS A 403 -3.78 -9.22 -29.48
C LYS A 403 -5.13 -8.74 -28.96
N TYR A 404 -5.18 -8.24 -27.73
CA TYR A 404 -6.43 -7.75 -27.14
C TYR A 404 -6.93 -6.44 -27.76
N LEU A 405 -6.11 -5.68 -28.48
CA LEU A 405 -6.56 -4.46 -29.17
C LEU A 405 -7.70 -4.69 -30.19
N SER A 406 -7.83 -5.91 -30.72
CA SER A 406 -8.90 -6.29 -31.65
C SER A 406 -10.23 -6.61 -30.96
N LYS A 407 -10.26 -6.68 -29.63
CA LYS A 407 -11.49 -6.99 -28.89
C LYS A 407 -12.38 -5.76 -28.79
N PRO A 408 -13.72 -5.93 -28.80
CA PRO A 408 -14.66 -4.82 -28.87
C PRO A 408 -14.57 -3.89 -27.65
N LYS A 409 -14.65 -4.46 -26.44
CA LYS A 409 -14.59 -3.73 -25.15
C LYS A 409 -13.42 -4.23 -24.32
N VAL A 410 -12.44 -3.37 -24.07
CA VAL A 410 -11.21 -3.74 -23.32
C VAL A 410 -10.84 -2.69 -22.31
N ILE A 411 -10.47 -3.14 -21.12
CA ILE A 411 -9.95 -2.30 -20.04
C ILE A 411 -8.53 -2.80 -19.72
N TYR A 412 -7.54 -1.94 -19.96
CA TYR A 412 -6.18 -2.15 -19.48
C TYR A 412 -6.01 -1.40 -18.17
N SER A 413 -5.37 -2.04 -17.20
CA SER A 413 -5.16 -1.50 -15.88
C SER A 413 -3.72 -1.77 -15.49
N SER A 414 -2.90 -0.72 -15.31
CA SER A 414 -1.46 -0.87 -15.05
C SER A 414 -0.94 0.10 -14.01
N THR A 415 0.08 -0.33 -13.27
CA THR A 415 0.88 0.57 -12.44
C THR A 415 1.87 1.35 -13.31
N ILE A 416 2.03 2.67 -13.09
CA ILE A 416 3.07 3.47 -13.77
C ILE A 416 4.36 3.46 -12.94
N HIS A 417 4.27 3.92 -11.69
CA HIS A 417 5.39 3.96 -10.75
C HIS A 417 5.20 2.89 -9.67
N GLY A 418 6.08 1.89 -9.66
CA GLY A 418 6.02 0.78 -8.72
C GLY A 418 7.33 0.02 -8.65
N TYR A 419 7.63 -0.57 -7.49
CA TYR A 419 8.87 -1.30 -7.23
C TYR A 419 9.04 -2.55 -8.12
N GLU A 420 8.00 -2.98 -8.83
CA GLU A 420 8.02 -4.13 -9.75
C GLU A 420 8.52 -3.77 -11.16
N GLY A 421 8.85 -2.49 -11.42
CA GLY A 421 9.68 -2.06 -12.56
C GLY A 421 9.09 -2.22 -13.97
N ALA A 422 7.87 -2.75 -14.11
CA ALA A 422 7.29 -3.10 -15.41
C ALA A 422 6.59 -1.94 -16.13
N GLY A 423 6.21 -0.86 -15.42
CA GLY A 423 5.31 0.19 -15.91
C GLY A 423 5.79 0.99 -17.13
N ARG A 424 7.11 1.19 -17.29
CA ARG A 424 7.65 1.92 -18.46
C ARG A 424 7.54 1.13 -19.76
N GLY A 425 7.73 -0.19 -19.73
CA GLY A 425 7.60 -1.04 -20.93
C GLY A 425 6.19 -0.96 -21.51
N PHE A 426 5.18 -0.96 -20.63
CA PHE A 426 3.78 -0.74 -20.99
C PHE A 426 3.56 0.65 -21.59
N SER A 427 3.97 1.70 -20.87
CA SER A 427 3.68 3.08 -21.27
C SER A 427 4.40 3.47 -22.57
N VAL A 428 5.67 3.09 -22.74
CA VAL A 428 6.48 3.48 -23.89
C VAL A 428 6.26 2.57 -25.10
N LYS A 429 6.23 1.24 -24.92
CA LYS A 429 6.18 0.30 -26.07
C LYS A 429 4.75 -0.07 -26.46
N PHE A 430 3.84 -0.23 -25.51
CA PHE A 430 2.46 -0.62 -25.79
C PHE A 430 1.56 0.58 -26.08
N LEU A 431 1.48 1.59 -25.20
CA LEU A 431 0.53 2.71 -25.40
C LEU A 431 0.81 3.49 -26.69
N LYS A 432 2.08 3.74 -27.02
CA LYS A 432 2.46 4.39 -28.30
C LYS A 432 1.83 3.67 -29.50
N LYS A 433 2.05 2.36 -29.60
CA LYS A 433 1.50 1.52 -30.68
C LYS A 433 -0.01 1.31 -30.58
N ALA A 434 -0.60 1.40 -29.39
CA ALA A 434 -2.04 1.30 -29.20
C ALA A 434 -2.75 2.53 -29.77
N ARG A 435 -2.17 3.74 -29.57
CA ARG A 435 -2.70 5.00 -30.13
C ARG A 435 -2.78 4.96 -31.66
N ASP A 436 -1.81 4.32 -32.32
CA ASP A 436 -1.79 4.15 -33.78
C ASP A 436 -2.92 3.22 -34.29
N LYS A 437 -3.47 2.35 -33.44
CA LYS A 437 -4.44 1.32 -33.85
C LYS A 437 -5.87 1.65 -33.52
N ARG A 438 -6.12 2.37 -32.41
CA ARG A 438 -7.47 2.65 -31.90
C ARG A 438 -7.44 3.79 -30.90
N SER A 439 -8.47 4.64 -30.94
CA SER A 439 -8.74 5.63 -29.89
C SER A 439 -9.10 4.96 -28.56
N PHE A 440 -8.49 5.40 -27.48
CA PHE A 440 -8.82 4.94 -26.13
C PHE A 440 -8.92 6.10 -25.17
N ARG A 441 -9.69 5.93 -24.11
CA ARG A 441 -9.77 6.86 -23.00
C ARG A 441 -8.73 6.49 -21.95
N GLU A 442 -7.90 7.44 -21.56
CA GLU A 442 -6.92 7.27 -20.49
C GLU A 442 -7.44 7.95 -19.23
N ILE A 443 -7.40 7.23 -18.10
CA ILE A 443 -7.83 7.75 -16.79
C ILE A 443 -6.72 7.45 -15.80
N HIS A 444 -6.25 8.48 -15.11
CA HIS A 444 -5.17 8.38 -14.15
C HIS A 444 -5.70 8.53 -12.71
N LEU A 445 -5.41 7.56 -11.84
CA LEU A 445 -5.74 7.63 -10.41
C LEU A 445 -4.52 8.07 -9.61
N SER A 446 -4.61 9.24 -8.98
CA SER A 446 -3.55 9.80 -8.14
C SER A 446 -3.82 9.66 -6.64
N THR A 447 -5.09 9.77 -6.21
CA THR A 447 -5.48 9.80 -4.80
C THR A 447 -5.38 8.42 -4.12
N PRO A 448 -4.58 8.26 -3.05
CA PRO A 448 -4.53 7.01 -2.29
C PRO A 448 -5.85 6.66 -1.62
N ILE A 449 -6.14 5.37 -1.47
CA ILE A 449 -7.37 4.92 -0.79
C ILE A 449 -7.16 4.59 0.70
N ARG A 450 -5.91 4.29 1.11
CA ARG A 450 -5.56 3.85 2.48
C ARG A 450 -5.15 4.97 3.42
N TYR A 451 -4.58 6.04 2.89
CA TYR A 451 -4.09 7.20 3.63
C TYR A 451 -4.41 8.47 2.83
N ALA A 452 -4.39 9.63 3.48
CA ALA A 452 -4.66 10.89 2.79
C ALA A 452 -3.49 11.33 1.90
N SER A 453 -3.79 12.14 0.90
CA SER A 453 -2.79 12.71 -0.01
C SER A 453 -1.72 13.51 0.75
N GLY A 454 -0.50 13.50 0.21
CA GLY A 454 0.62 14.24 0.79
C GLY A 454 1.28 13.59 1.99
N ASP A 455 0.94 12.32 2.28
CA ASP A 455 1.53 11.51 3.34
C ASP A 455 3.07 11.54 3.28
N PRO A 456 3.76 11.91 4.38
CA PRO A 456 5.20 12.07 4.36
C PRO A 456 5.96 10.73 4.31
N VAL A 457 5.37 9.64 4.81
CA VAL A 457 5.93 8.29 4.69
C VAL A 457 5.84 7.81 3.24
N GLU A 458 4.78 8.17 2.51
CA GLU A 458 4.71 7.90 1.07
C GLU A 458 5.83 8.61 0.32
N LYS A 459 5.98 9.93 0.53
CA LYS A 459 7.05 10.73 -0.10
C LYS A 459 8.42 10.16 0.20
N TRP A 460 8.65 9.76 1.44
CA TRP A 460 9.88 9.08 1.85
C TRP A 460 10.09 7.76 1.10
N LEU A 461 9.04 6.93 0.96
CA LEU A 461 9.13 5.65 0.28
C LEU A 461 9.42 5.81 -1.22
N PHE A 462 8.74 6.76 -1.88
CA PHE A 462 8.96 7.08 -3.29
C PHE A 462 10.38 7.57 -3.54
N ASP A 463 10.87 8.51 -2.74
CA ASP A 463 12.23 9.00 -2.85
C ASP A 463 13.23 7.88 -2.56
N VAL A 464 13.13 7.17 -1.42
CA VAL A 464 14.13 6.16 -1.06
C VAL A 464 14.27 5.05 -2.11
N LEU A 465 13.16 4.66 -2.75
CA LEU A 465 13.10 3.64 -3.80
C LEU A 465 13.24 4.21 -5.23
N LEU A 466 13.32 5.53 -5.41
CA LEU A 466 13.44 6.21 -6.71
C LEU A 466 12.27 5.87 -7.67
N LEU A 467 11.05 5.80 -7.16
CA LEU A 467 9.87 5.39 -7.95
C LEU A 467 9.41 6.47 -8.94
N ASP A 468 9.63 7.74 -8.59
CA ASP A 468 9.27 8.95 -9.35
C ASP A 468 10.48 9.58 -10.08
N ALA A 469 11.59 8.85 -10.19
CA ALA A 469 12.78 9.37 -10.86
C ALA A 469 12.56 9.44 -12.39
N GLU A 470 12.37 10.66 -12.90
CA GLU A 470 12.36 10.97 -14.33
C GLU A 470 13.72 11.53 -14.78
N PRO A 471 14.17 11.21 -16.00
CA PRO A 471 15.36 11.85 -16.55
C PRO A 471 15.15 13.35 -16.63
N THR A 472 16.22 14.13 -16.43
CA THR A 472 16.14 15.57 -16.66
C THR A 472 15.73 15.83 -18.11
N LYS A 473 14.93 16.88 -18.33
CA LYS A 473 14.67 17.35 -19.68
C LYS A 473 15.97 17.97 -20.19
N LEU A 474 16.46 17.47 -21.31
CA LEU A 474 17.59 18.05 -22.02
C LEU A 474 17.11 19.29 -22.76
N ASP A 475 17.89 20.36 -22.69
CA ASP A 475 17.68 21.55 -23.50
C ASP A 475 18.44 21.48 -24.83
N GLU A 476 18.26 22.49 -25.70
CA GLU A 476 18.92 22.56 -27.00
C GLU A 476 20.45 22.60 -26.90
N GLU A 477 21.00 23.12 -25.80
CA GLU A 477 22.45 23.18 -25.60
C GLU A 477 22.99 21.80 -25.20
N ASP A 478 22.29 21.08 -24.33
CA ASP A 478 22.58 19.68 -24.02
C ASP A 478 22.64 18.82 -25.30
N TYR A 479 21.67 19.00 -26.21
CA TYR A 479 21.67 18.28 -27.49
C TYR A 479 22.88 18.63 -28.38
N LYS A 480 23.27 19.90 -28.46
CA LYS A 480 24.47 20.32 -29.21
C LYS A 480 25.75 19.74 -28.60
N LEU A 481 25.86 19.70 -27.27
CA LEU A 481 26.99 19.09 -26.57
C LEU A 481 27.05 17.58 -26.86
N ILE A 482 25.91 16.90 -26.82
CA ILE A 482 25.80 15.48 -27.20
C ILE A 482 26.19 15.26 -28.66
N GLU A 483 25.72 16.09 -29.59
CA GLU A 483 26.10 16.03 -31.02
C GLU A 483 27.61 16.20 -31.23
N ARG A 484 28.22 17.11 -30.46
CA ARG A 484 29.67 17.36 -30.46
C ARG A 484 30.47 16.32 -29.67
N LYS A 485 29.80 15.37 -29.00
CA LYS A 485 30.40 14.41 -28.05
C LYS A 485 31.16 15.07 -26.91
N ASP A 486 30.81 16.30 -26.56
CA ASP A 486 31.38 17.05 -25.44
C ASP A 486 30.60 16.70 -24.16
N VAL A 487 30.72 15.44 -23.75
CA VAL A 487 30.04 14.88 -22.58
C VAL A 487 31.07 14.32 -21.62
N VAL A 488 31.01 14.74 -20.36
CA VAL A 488 31.90 14.24 -19.30
C VAL A 488 31.11 13.29 -18.42
N PHE A 489 31.62 12.07 -18.24
CA PHE A 489 31.07 11.15 -17.24
C PHE A 489 31.63 11.53 -15.87
N GLU A 490 30.80 12.16 -15.03
CA GLU A 490 31.16 12.43 -13.65
C GLU A 490 30.95 11.15 -12.82
N GLU A 491 32.03 10.61 -12.25
CA GLU A 491 31.93 9.42 -11.41
C GLU A 491 31.15 9.69 -10.10
N PRO A 492 30.19 8.82 -9.71
CA PRO A 492 29.25 9.07 -8.61
C PRO A 492 29.64 8.60 -7.20
#